data_AF-A0A7S0FTP4-F1
#
_entry.id   AF-A0A7S0FTP4-F1
#
_cell.length_a   1.000
_cell.length_b   1.000
_cell.length_c   1.000
_cell.angle_alpha   90.00
_cell.angle_beta   90.00
_cell.angle_gamma   90.00
#
_symmetry.space_group_name_H-M   'P 1'
#
loop_
_entity.id
_entity.type
_entity.pdbx_description
1 polymer ?
#
loop_
_entity_poly.entity_id
_entity_poly.type
_entity_poly.pdbx_seq_one_letter_code
_entity_poly.pdbx_strand_id
1 'polypeptide(L)'
;LLPASPLIFAVDALHQATRRGFWRRGLLEEDPGAGHLLTRELRGVAAWEKAVVLPIAMYWGLAIVAFRTVAAFVPPFMAWLNMVLAPASFAVVLLISASVATLMFLLPPVSGQMIYLPISMIIIERLGYDNCSKLTAAILAATLFCLAMKLCASALQQKAIGAPFASNIAVKKTFALHTAPYRVARSILSQRGMTLRKVIVLTGMPDWPISVLCGILDLPLLPILVGTLPEVFKILPNCMAIGFLMKSREEKVPAMYGKLFQVCLALALLIPVCLTMLVGVLVKVEMEKHKAEFSNPDSDWHRDPQENEILAAIEKDQAEAEVMAAVTAWRVQPCWIRLSLAAGSLLASFSAYM
;
A
#
# COMPACT_ATOMS: atom_id res chain seq x y z
N LEU A 1 3.35 7.60 -13.12
CA LEU A 1 3.28 7.91 -14.57
C LEU A 1 2.36 9.11 -14.84
N LEU A 2 1.10 9.10 -14.40
CA LEU A 2 0.13 10.19 -14.64
C LEU A 2 0.58 11.60 -14.18
N PRO A 3 1.14 11.80 -12.96
CA PRO A 3 1.65 13.11 -12.52
C PRO A 3 2.98 13.49 -13.19
N ALA A 4 3.65 12.57 -13.87
CA ALA A 4 4.89 12.86 -14.58
C ALA A 4 4.63 13.15 -16.06
N SER A 5 3.40 12.96 -16.54
CA SER A 5 3.09 12.95 -17.97
C SER A 5 3.57 14.20 -18.72
N PRO A 6 3.39 15.44 -18.23
CA PRO A 6 3.85 16.62 -18.98
C PRO A 6 5.38 16.70 -19.07
N LEU A 7 6.07 16.29 -18.01
CA LEU A 7 7.53 16.26 -17.92
C LEU A 7 8.11 15.15 -18.81
N ILE A 8 7.48 13.98 -18.84
CA ILE A 8 7.85 12.86 -19.72
C ILE A 8 7.68 13.25 -21.18
N PHE A 9 6.58 13.92 -21.55
CA PHE A 9 6.38 14.41 -22.92
C PHE A 9 7.42 15.46 -23.34
N ALA A 10 7.80 16.37 -22.42
CA ALA A 10 8.84 17.36 -22.69
C ALA A 10 10.23 16.72 -22.88
N VAL A 11 10.59 15.76 -22.01
CA VAL A 11 11.85 15.02 -22.11
C VAL A 11 11.90 14.17 -23.39
N ASP A 12 10.81 13.52 -23.78
CA ASP A 12 10.76 12.73 -25.01
C ASP A 12 10.84 13.59 -26.27
N ALA A 13 10.17 14.75 -26.28
CA ALA A 13 10.29 15.70 -27.38
C ALA A 13 11.73 16.21 -27.53
N LEU A 14 12.44 16.47 -26.42
CA LEU A 14 13.85 16.84 -26.43
C LEU A 14 14.75 15.68 -26.91
N HIS A 15 14.45 14.46 -26.49
CA HIS A 15 15.15 13.25 -26.92
C HIS A 15 14.95 12.97 -28.42
N GLN A 16 13.74 13.16 -28.95
CA GLN A 16 13.48 13.04 -30.39
C GLN A 16 14.14 14.16 -31.20
N ALA A 17 14.16 15.40 -30.67
CA ALA A 17 14.86 16.50 -31.30
C ALA A 17 16.37 16.25 -31.40
N THR A 18 16.99 15.66 -30.36
CA THR A 18 18.41 15.28 -30.39
C THR A 18 18.68 14.10 -31.35
N ARG A 19 17.86 13.04 -31.35
CA ARG A 19 17.96 11.94 -32.33
C ARG A 19 17.89 12.43 -33.77
N ARG A 20 16.98 13.37 -34.08
CA ARG A 20 16.91 14.01 -35.41
C ARG A 20 18.18 14.77 -35.77
N GLY A 21 18.80 15.43 -34.81
CA GLY A 21 20.10 16.08 -35.00
C GLY A 21 21.21 15.08 -35.39
N PHE A 22 21.20 13.89 -34.77
CA PHE A 22 22.14 12.82 -35.08
C PHE A 22 21.87 12.13 -36.42
N TRP A 23 20.60 11.90 -36.79
CA TRP A 23 20.23 11.37 -38.12
C TRP A 23 20.67 12.29 -39.26
N ARG A 24 20.42 13.61 -39.13
CA ARG A 24 20.86 14.60 -40.12
C ARG A 24 22.37 14.65 -40.32
N ARG A 25 23.14 14.16 -39.35
CA ARG A 25 24.60 14.08 -39.41
C ARG A 25 25.11 12.69 -39.80
N GLY A 26 24.22 11.74 -40.11
CA GLY A 26 24.59 10.37 -40.48
C GLY A 26 25.18 9.55 -39.34
N LEU A 27 24.99 9.96 -38.08
CA LEU A 27 25.58 9.32 -36.90
C LEU A 27 24.72 8.17 -36.35
N LEU A 28 23.47 8.03 -36.83
CA LEU A 28 22.53 6.99 -36.45
C LEU A 28 21.74 6.55 -37.69
N GLU A 29 21.33 5.27 -37.74
CA GLU A 29 20.40 4.77 -38.76
C GLU A 29 19.01 5.39 -38.56
N GLU A 30 18.36 5.72 -39.68
CA GLU A 30 17.06 6.38 -39.71
C GLU A 30 15.96 5.39 -39.33
N ASP A 31 15.24 5.70 -38.25
CA ASP A 31 14.14 4.90 -37.72
C ASP A 31 12.87 5.19 -38.55
N PRO A 32 12.05 4.18 -38.96
CA PRO A 32 10.80 4.40 -39.70
C PRO A 32 9.78 5.34 -39.00
N GLY A 33 10.01 5.74 -37.75
CA GLY A 33 9.25 6.78 -37.03
C GLY A 33 9.81 8.21 -37.09
N ALA A 34 10.89 8.50 -37.84
CA ALA A 34 11.69 9.73 -37.76
C ALA A 34 10.92 11.07 -37.93
N GLY A 35 9.75 11.05 -38.56
CA GLY A 35 8.91 12.24 -38.79
C GLY A 35 8.14 12.75 -37.57
N HIS A 36 8.00 11.97 -36.49
CA HIS A 36 7.12 12.32 -35.35
C HIS A 36 7.87 12.97 -34.18
N LEU A 37 7.21 13.91 -33.50
CA LEU A 37 7.72 14.64 -32.33
C LEU A 37 7.84 13.77 -31.07
N LEU A 38 7.18 12.60 -31.06
CA LEU A 38 7.11 11.69 -29.93
C LEU A 38 7.43 10.27 -30.40
N THR A 39 8.01 9.48 -29.49
CA THR A 39 8.22 8.04 -29.65
C THR A 39 6.91 7.28 -29.90
N ARG A 40 6.99 6.04 -30.42
CA ARG A 40 5.80 5.22 -30.72
C ARG A 40 4.99 4.93 -29.46
N GLU A 41 5.68 4.71 -28.35
CA GLU A 41 5.13 4.45 -27.03
C GLU A 41 4.36 5.67 -26.50
N LEU A 42 4.94 6.87 -26.60
CA LEU A 42 4.30 8.10 -26.13
C LEU A 42 3.23 8.63 -27.07
N ARG A 43 3.24 8.25 -28.36
CA ARG A 43 2.08 8.48 -29.25
C ARG A 43 0.83 7.76 -28.76
N GLY A 44 0.97 6.56 -28.21
CA GLY A 44 -0.13 5.83 -27.57
C GLY A 44 -0.70 6.59 -26.37
N VAL A 45 0.16 7.23 -25.57
CA VAL A 45 -0.25 8.06 -24.41
C VAL A 45 -0.84 9.40 -24.86
N ALA A 46 -0.33 10.00 -25.94
CA ALA A 46 -0.85 11.25 -26.51
C ALA A 46 -2.27 11.09 -27.10
N ALA A 47 -2.65 9.86 -27.47
CA ALA A 47 -3.98 9.51 -27.92
C ALA A 47 -5.00 9.37 -26.77
N TRP A 48 -4.57 9.42 -25.51
CA TRP A 48 -5.49 9.30 -24.37
C TRP A 48 -6.45 10.48 -24.29
N GLU A 49 -7.65 10.19 -23.78
CA GLU A 49 -8.70 11.18 -23.60
C GLU A 49 -8.34 12.17 -22.49
N LYS A 50 -7.87 13.36 -22.88
CA LYS A 50 -7.30 14.37 -21.98
C LYS A 50 -8.29 14.82 -20.91
N ALA A 51 -9.58 14.84 -21.21
CA ALA A 51 -10.60 15.22 -20.26
C ALA A 51 -10.77 14.21 -19.11
N VAL A 52 -10.38 12.96 -19.30
CA VAL A 52 -10.37 11.93 -18.24
C VAL A 52 -9.01 11.92 -17.53
N VAL A 53 -7.93 11.98 -18.31
CA VAL A 53 -6.56 11.84 -17.81
C VAL A 53 -6.13 13.00 -16.92
N LEU A 54 -6.42 14.25 -17.29
CA LEU A 54 -5.95 15.43 -16.56
C LEU A 54 -6.61 15.55 -15.17
N PRO A 55 -7.94 15.40 -15.01
CA PRO A 55 -8.55 15.33 -13.67
C PRO A 55 -8.01 14.18 -12.83
N ILE A 56 -7.84 12.98 -13.40
CA ILE A 56 -7.28 11.84 -12.68
C ILE A 56 -5.86 12.18 -12.19
N ALA A 57 -5.02 12.78 -13.04
CA ALA A 57 -3.68 13.23 -12.66
C ALA A 57 -3.73 14.31 -11.56
N MET A 58 -4.69 15.24 -11.62
CA MET A 58 -4.93 16.24 -10.56
C MET A 58 -5.33 15.57 -9.25
N TYR A 59 -6.31 14.67 -9.25
CA TYR A 59 -6.75 13.94 -8.06
C TYR A 59 -5.64 13.08 -7.48
N TRP A 60 -4.82 12.43 -8.31
CA TRP A 60 -3.64 11.70 -7.83
C TRP A 60 -2.58 12.64 -7.24
N GLY A 61 -2.31 13.78 -7.87
CA GLY A 61 -1.41 14.78 -7.32
C GLY A 61 -1.90 15.31 -5.97
N LEU A 62 -3.18 15.67 -5.87
CA LEU A 62 -3.83 16.08 -4.62
C LEU A 62 -3.81 14.97 -3.57
N ALA A 63 -4.08 13.72 -3.95
CA ALA A 63 -4.04 12.57 -3.05
C ALA A 63 -2.61 12.31 -2.54
N ILE A 64 -1.59 12.45 -3.40
CA ILE A 64 -0.18 12.34 -3.00
C ILE A 64 0.18 13.46 -2.04
N VAL A 65 -0.21 14.71 -2.33
CA VAL A 65 0.02 15.85 -1.43
C VAL A 65 -0.68 15.62 -0.10
N ALA A 66 -1.97 15.29 -0.10
CA ALA A 66 -2.74 15.02 1.10
C ALA A 66 -2.14 13.87 1.91
N PHE A 67 -1.78 12.75 1.26
CA PHE A 67 -1.11 11.63 1.89
C PHE A 67 0.24 12.04 2.47
N ARG A 68 1.07 12.79 1.73
CA ARG A 68 2.36 13.31 2.21
C ARG A 68 2.18 14.25 3.39
N THR A 69 1.21 15.16 3.34
CA THR A 69 0.92 16.10 4.42
C THR A 69 0.47 15.34 5.67
N VAL A 70 -0.46 14.39 5.53
CA VAL A 70 -0.92 13.55 6.65
C VAL A 70 0.24 12.71 7.18
N ALA A 71 0.99 12.04 6.32
CA ALA A 71 2.15 11.23 6.70
C ALA A 71 3.26 12.08 7.35
N ALA A 72 3.49 13.30 6.88
CA ALA A 72 4.43 14.25 7.47
C ALA A 72 3.92 14.81 8.81
N PHE A 73 2.61 14.80 9.05
CA PHE A 73 2.02 15.17 10.34
C PHE A 73 2.12 14.03 11.36
N VAL A 74 2.23 12.76 10.94
CA VAL A 74 2.34 11.61 11.86
C VAL A 74 3.55 11.75 12.80
N PRO A 75 4.80 12.00 12.36
CA PRO A 75 5.92 12.13 13.30
C PRO A 75 5.79 13.31 14.29
N PRO A 76 5.45 14.54 13.89
CA PRO A 76 5.17 15.63 14.82
C PRO A 76 4.02 15.34 15.78
N PHE A 77 2.94 14.73 15.30
CA PHE A 77 1.82 14.30 16.14
C PHE A 77 2.28 13.27 17.17
N MET A 78 3.08 12.29 16.79
CA MET A 78 3.59 11.27 17.71
C MET A 78 4.62 11.83 18.70
N ALA A 79 5.44 12.81 18.28
CA ALA A 79 6.32 13.53 19.18
C ALA A 79 5.55 14.39 20.19
N TRP A 80 4.52 15.11 19.73
CA TRP A 80 3.59 15.85 20.59
C TRP A 80 2.86 14.90 21.56
N LEU A 81 2.37 13.77 21.06
CA LEU A 81 1.71 12.75 21.88
C LEU A 81 2.67 12.23 22.95
N ASN A 82 3.94 11.97 22.62
CA ASN A 82 4.95 11.58 23.59
C ASN A 82 5.15 12.65 24.68
N MET A 83 5.20 13.93 24.32
CA MET A 83 5.30 15.04 25.28
C MET A 83 4.06 15.15 26.18
N VAL A 84 2.85 15.03 25.61
CA VAL A 84 1.59 15.06 26.38
C VAL A 84 1.51 13.86 27.32
N LEU A 85 2.01 12.71 26.87
CA LEU A 85 2.06 11.50 27.68
C LEU A 85 3.17 11.57 28.72
N ALA A 86 4.20 12.43 28.61
CA ALA A 86 5.37 12.51 29.49
C ALA A 86 5.06 12.35 31.00
N PRO A 87 4.08 13.06 31.57
CA PRO A 87 3.72 12.92 32.99
C PRO A 87 2.80 11.74 33.31
N ALA A 88 2.22 11.07 32.31
CA ALA A 88 1.28 9.98 32.51
C ALA A 88 1.97 8.69 32.97
N SER A 89 1.23 7.86 33.70
CA SER A 89 1.71 6.54 34.10
C SER A 89 1.90 5.64 32.88
N PHE A 90 2.82 4.66 32.98
CA PHE A 90 3.11 3.75 31.89
C PHE A 90 1.85 3.00 31.38
N ALA A 91 0.92 2.66 32.28
CA ALA A 91 -0.35 2.04 31.91
C ALA A 91 -1.21 2.94 31.01
N VAL A 92 -1.27 4.24 31.32
CA VAL A 92 -2.00 5.23 30.49
C VAL A 92 -1.34 5.38 29.12
N VAL A 93 0.00 5.39 29.08
CA VAL A 93 0.76 5.42 27.81
C VAL A 93 0.42 4.22 26.94
N LEU A 94 0.40 3.01 27.52
CA LEU A 94 0.05 1.79 26.79
C LEU A 94 -1.40 1.82 26.29
N LEU A 95 -2.35 2.27 27.12
CA LEU A 95 -3.76 2.33 26.74
C LEU A 95 -4.02 3.32 25.58
N ILE A 96 -3.43 4.51 25.65
CA ILE A 96 -3.56 5.52 24.59
C ILE A 96 -2.85 5.04 23.32
N SER A 97 -1.64 4.49 23.44
CA SER A 97 -0.89 3.91 22.31
C SER A 97 -1.67 2.77 21.66
N ALA A 98 -2.32 1.91 22.44
CA ALA A 98 -3.16 0.82 21.95
C ALA A 98 -4.37 1.35 21.19
N SER A 99 -5.05 2.36 21.74
CA SER A 99 -6.22 2.98 21.11
C SER A 99 -5.87 3.61 19.77
N VAL A 100 -4.78 4.39 19.73
CA VAL A 100 -4.28 5.03 18.50
C VAL A 100 -3.86 3.98 17.48
N ALA A 101 -3.07 2.98 17.89
CA ALA A 101 -2.63 1.91 16.99
C ALA A 101 -3.81 1.14 16.38
N THR A 102 -4.81 0.77 17.20
CA THR A 102 -6.03 0.10 16.72
C THR A 102 -6.77 0.93 15.69
N LEU A 103 -7.03 2.22 15.99
CA LEU A 103 -7.72 3.11 15.06
C LEU A 103 -6.95 3.24 13.73
N MET A 104 -5.63 3.40 13.80
CA MET A 104 -4.80 3.50 12.61
C MET A 104 -4.81 2.21 11.79
N PHE A 105 -4.77 1.03 12.42
CA PHE A 105 -4.88 -0.24 11.69
C PHE A 105 -6.25 -0.47 11.04
N LEU A 106 -7.33 0.11 11.59
CA LEU A 106 -8.66 0.00 10.98
C LEU A 106 -8.78 0.81 9.69
N LEU A 107 -7.84 1.73 9.42
CA LEU A 107 -7.80 2.52 8.19
C LEU A 107 -7.06 1.75 7.08
N PRO A 108 -7.73 1.42 5.96
CA PRO A 108 -7.10 0.68 4.85
C PRO A 108 -5.78 1.25 4.29
N PRO A 109 -5.59 2.58 4.16
CA PRO A 109 -4.37 3.13 3.55
C PRO A 109 -3.15 3.16 4.49
N VAL A 110 -3.32 2.87 5.78
CA VAL A 110 -2.24 2.98 6.76
C VAL A 110 -1.43 1.68 6.79
N SER A 111 -0.15 1.76 6.43
CA SER A 111 0.75 0.62 6.55
C SER A 111 1.17 0.39 8.00
N GLY A 112 1.36 -0.88 8.39
CA GLY A 112 1.78 -1.21 9.76
C GLY A 112 3.09 -0.52 10.18
N GLN A 113 4.02 -0.27 9.26
CA GLN A 113 5.27 0.45 9.52
C GLN A 113 5.04 1.87 10.06
N MET A 114 4.03 2.58 9.55
CA MET A 114 3.65 3.92 10.02
C MET A 114 3.17 3.92 11.48
N ILE A 115 2.85 2.75 12.02
CA ILE A 115 2.39 2.54 13.39
C ILE A 115 3.53 1.99 14.26
N TYR A 116 4.23 0.94 13.79
CA TYR A 116 5.27 0.26 14.56
C TYR A 116 6.42 1.19 14.93
N LEU A 117 6.89 2.02 14.00
CA LEU A 117 8.01 2.94 14.24
C LEU A 117 7.69 3.93 15.38
N PRO A 118 6.65 4.78 15.30
CA PRO A 118 6.41 5.76 16.35
C PRO A 118 5.92 5.14 17.67
N ILE A 119 5.15 4.05 17.66
CA ILE A 119 4.74 3.36 18.90
C ILE A 119 5.94 2.74 19.60
N SER A 120 6.87 2.14 18.85
CA SER A 120 8.10 1.60 19.44
C SER A 120 8.97 2.69 20.04
N MET A 121 9.02 3.88 19.44
CA MET A 121 9.74 5.04 20.01
C MET A 121 9.19 5.40 21.40
N ILE A 122 7.87 5.56 21.51
CA ILE A 122 7.20 5.88 22.78
C ILE A 122 7.52 4.82 23.84
N ILE A 123 7.37 3.53 23.52
CA ILE A 123 7.56 2.45 24.49
C ILE A 123 9.02 2.33 24.91
N ILE A 124 9.96 2.41 23.96
CA ILE A 124 11.39 2.30 24.24
C ILE A 124 11.87 3.47 25.09
N GLU A 125 11.40 4.68 24.81
CA GLU A 125 11.72 5.87 25.60
C GLU A 125 11.26 5.73 27.05
N ARG A 126 10.10 5.11 27.29
CA ARG A 126 9.57 4.90 28.64
C ARG A 126 10.26 3.82 29.44
N LEU A 127 10.64 2.73 28.79
CA LEU A 127 11.34 1.64 29.46
C LEU A 127 12.83 1.95 29.66
N GLY A 128 13.36 2.89 28.89
CA GLY A 128 14.74 3.33 28.94
C GLY A 128 15.69 2.43 28.16
N TYR A 129 16.82 2.99 27.76
CA TYR A 129 17.80 2.34 26.88
C TYR A 129 19.25 2.66 27.31
N ASP A 130 19.47 2.90 28.60
CA ASP A 130 20.76 3.33 29.17
C ASP A 130 21.90 2.35 28.86
N ASN A 131 21.59 1.06 28.91
CA ASN A 131 22.54 -0.03 28.65
C ASN A 131 21.94 -1.05 27.68
N CYS A 132 22.78 -1.98 27.23
CA CYS A 132 22.39 -2.97 26.22
C CYS A 132 21.20 -3.83 26.69
N SER A 133 21.19 -4.29 27.95
CA SER A 133 20.13 -5.16 28.46
C SER A 133 18.78 -4.43 28.55
N LYS A 134 18.76 -3.18 29.04
CA LYS A 134 17.55 -2.34 29.05
C LYS A 134 17.05 -2.07 27.63
N LEU A 135 17.95 -1.73 26.70
CA LEU A 135 17.60 -1.51 25.30
C LEU A 135 16.98 -2.77 24.67
N THR A 136 17.58 -3.95 24.87
CA THR A 136 17.03 -5.22 24.38
C THR A 136 15.66 -5.51 24.98
N ALA A 137 15.50 -5.35 26.30
CA ALA A 137 14.22 -5.54 26.98
C ALA A 137 13.14 -4.57 26.44
N ALA A 138 13.50 -3.30 26.23
CA ALA A 138 12.63 -2.28 25.68
C ALA A 138 12.18 -2.59 24.25
N ILE A 139 13.11 -3.02 23.38
CA ILE A 139 12.81 -3.45 22.00
C ILE A 139 11.85 -4.65 22.00
N LEU A 140 12.10 -5.65 22.86
CA LEU A 140 11.24 -6.84 22.96
C LEU A 140 9.84 -6.48 23.47
N ALA A 141 9.75 -5.61 24.49
CA ALA A 141 8.47 -5.14 24.99
C ALA A 141 7.68 -4.35 23.93
N ALA A 142 8.34 -3.45 23.19
CA ALA A 142 7.73 -2.74 22.07
C ALA A 142 7.28 -3.69 20.96
N THR A 143 8.09 -4.71 20.64
CA THR A 143 7.75 -5.73 19.63
C THR A 143 6.52 -6.54 20.04
N LEU A 144 6.47 -7.01 21.29
CA LEU A 144 5.34 -7.77 21.82
C LEU A 144 4.07 -6.91 21.87
N PHE A 145 4.20 -5.64 22.28
CA PHE A 145 3.08 -4.70 22.26
C PHE A 145 2.54 -4.49 20.85
N CYS A 146 3.41 -4.18 19.88
CA CYS A 146 3.02 -4.00 18.48
C CYS A 146 2.39 -5.26 17.89
N LEU A 147 2.91 -6.45 18.22
CA LEU A 147 2.32 -7.73 17.81
C LEU A 147 0.93 -7.91 18.41
N ALA A 148 0.74 -7.64 19.70
CA ALA A 148 -0.56 -7.72 20.36
C ALA A 148 -1.57 -6.76 19.69
N MET A 149 -1.16 -5.53 19.39
CA MET A 149 -2.02 -4.56 18.71
C MET A 149 -2.38 -4.98 17.30
N LYS A 150 -1.42 -5.57 16.57
CA LYS A 150 -1.64 -6.10 15.24
C LYS A 150 -2.64 -7.26 15.25
N LEU A 151 -2.52 -8.20 16.19
CA LEU A 151 -3.48 -9.30 16.35
C LEU A 151 -4.88 -8.78 16.75
N CYS A 152 -4.95 -7.79 17.65
CA CYS A 152 -6.19 -7.13 18.03
C CYS A 152 -6.87 -6.46 16.82
N ALA A 153 -6.11 -5.73 16.02
CA ALA A 153 -6.61 -5.11 14.80
C ALA A 153 -7.11 -6.14 13.79
N SER A 154 -6.37 -7.24 13.56
CA SER A 154 -6.84 -8.32 12.69
C SER A 154 -8.12 -8.97 13.20
N ALA A 155 -8.27 -9.13 14.52
CA ALA A 155 -9.51 -9.63 15.13
C ALA A 155 -10.70 -8.68 14.89
N LEU A 156 -10.49 -7.37 15.07
CA LEU A 156 -11.50 -6.36 14.83
C LEU A 156 -11.86 -6.26 13.34
N GLN A 157 -10.87 -6.26 12.44
CA GLN A 157 -11.13 -6.28 10.99
C GLN A 157 -11.91 -7.52 10.59
N GLN A 158 -11.59 -8.69 11.15
CA GLN A 158 -12.31 -9.94 10.87
C GLN A 158 -13.75 -9.92 11.41
N LYS A 159 -13.97 -9.50 12.66
CA LYS A 159 -15.27 -9.64 13.34
C LYS A 159 -16.14 -8.40 13.36
N ALA A 160 -15.57 -7.20 13.32
CA ALA A 160 -16.31 -5.95 13.26
C ALA A 160 -16.53 -5.43 11.83
N ILE A 161 -15.73 -5.89 10.85
CA ILE A 161 -15.88 -5.49 9.45
C ILE A 161 -16.20 -6.69 8.56
N GLY A 162 -15.31 -7.68 8.48
CA GLY A 162 -15.45 -8.80 7.54
C GLY A 162 -16.77 -9.56 7.69
N ALA A 163 -17.08 -10.07 8.89
CA ALA A 163 -18.31 -10.83 9.11
C ALA A 163 -19.59 -9.97 8.97
N PRO A 164 -19.70 -8.76 9.56
CA PRO A 164 -20.91 -7.93 9.41
C PRO A 164 -21.17 -7.46 7.97
N PHE A 165 -20.12 -7.25 7.17
CA PHE A 165 -20.24 -6.81 5.78
C PHE A 165 -20.10 -7.95 4.77
N ALA A 166 -20.25 -9.21 5.19
CA ALA A 166 -20.12 -10.38 4.32
C ALA A 166 -21.15 -10.44 3.18
N SER A 167 -22.28 -9.74 3.29
CA SER A 167 -23.30 -9.62 2.24
C SER A 167 -23.23 -8.30 1.44
N ASN A 168 -22.32 -7.39 1.81
CA ASN A 168 -22.26 -6.05 1.23
C ASN A 168 -21.41 -6.03 -0.05
N ILE A 169 -22.07 -5.88 -1.21
CA ILE A 169 -21.46 -5.83 -2.53
C ILE A 169 -20.44 -4.69 -2.64
N ALA A 170 -20.71 -3.52 -2.07
CA ALA A 170 -19.81 -2.37 -2.15
C ALA A 170 -18.48 -2.67 -1.46
N VAL A 171 -18.51 -3.29 -0.27
CA VAL A 171 -17.29 -3.72 0.44
C VAL A 171 -16.52 -4.74 -0.41
N LYS A 172 -17.18 -5.78 -0.92
CA LYS A 172 -16.52 -6.79 -1.77
C LYS A 172 -15.93 -6.21 -3.06
N LYS A 173 -16.61 -5.23 -3.66
CA LYS A 173 -16.16 -4.49 -4.85
C LYS A 173 -14.94 -3.63 -4.52
N THR A 174 -14.97 -2.84 -3.44
CA THR A 174 -13.88 -1.93 -3.04
C THR A 174 -12.56 -2.67 -2.82
N PHE A 175 -12.59 -3.89 -2.27
CA PHE A 175 -11.38 -4.69 -2.02
C PHE A 175 -11.09 -5.71 -3.12
N ALA A 176 -11.82 -5.63 -4.24
CA ALA A 176 -11.62 -6.45 -5.42
C ALA A 176 -11.57 -7.96 -5.12
N LEU A 177 -12.45 -8.45 -4.22
CA LEU A 177 -12.45 -9.85 -3.77
C LEU A 177 -12.78 -10.86 -4.87
N HIS A 178 -13.33 -10.38 -5.99
CA HIS A 178 -13.60 -11.15 -7.21
C HIS A 178 -12.33 -11.49 -8.03
N THR A 179 -11.20 -10.82 -7.75
CA THR A 179 -9.97 -11.00 -8.54
C THR A 179 -9.26 -12.32 -8.24
N ALA A 180 -8.49 -12.82 -9.21
CA ALA A 180 -7.80 -14.10 -9.12
C ALA A 180 -6.94 -14.28 -7.85
N PRO A 181 -6.14 -13.30 -7.38
CA PRO A 181 -5.36 -13.44 -6.15
C PRO A 181 -6.23 -13.75 -4.92
N TYR A 182 -7.41 -13.13 -4.82
CA TYR A 182 -8.33 -13.36 -3.69
C TYR A 182 -9.14 -14.65 -3.84
N ARG A 183 -9.44 -15.11 -5.06
CA ARG A 183 -9.98 -16.47 -5.27
C ARG A 183 -8.99 -17.54 -4.82
N VAL A 184 -7.70 -17.39 -5.16
CA VAL A 184 -6.63 -18.27 -4.65
C VAL A 184 -6.51 -18.19 -3.14
N ALA A 185 -6.50 -16.97 -2.57
CA ALA A 185 -6.46 -16.79 -1.12
C ALA A 185 -7.64 -17.48 -0.43
N ARG A 186 -8.87 -17.33 -0.95
CA ARG A 186 -10.07 -18.04 -0.49
C ARG A 186 -9.86 -19.54 -0.53
N SER A 187 -9.33 -20.09 -1.62
CA SER A 187 -9.05 -21.52 -1.73
C SER A 187 -8.09 -22.00 -0.64
N ILE A 188 -6.97 -21.31 -0.47
CA ILE A 188 -5.93 -21.67 0.51
C ILE A 188 -6.46 -21.53 1.94
N LEU A 189 -7.13 -20.42 2.27
CA LEU A 189 -7.63 -20.14 3.61
C LEU A 189 -8.77 -21.06 4.04
N SER A 190 -9.57 -21.56 3.09
CA SER A 190 -10.70 -22.48 3.34
C SER A 190 -10.26 -23.93 3.60
N GLN A 191 -9.01 -24.30 3.32
CA GLN A 191 -8.51 -25.65 3.59
C GLN A 191 -8.53 -25.97 5.10
N ARG A 192 -8.58 -27.25 5.50
CA ARG A 192 -8.50 -27.60 6.93
C ARG A 192 -7.07 -27.44 7.46
N GLY A 193 -6.94 -27.04 8.72
CA GLY A 193 -5.65 -26.86 9.41
C GLY A 193 -4.94 -25.53 9.10
N MET A 194 -3.76 -25.33 9.70
CA MET A 194 -2.89 -24.18 9.47
C MET A 194 -1.65 -24.63 8.69
N THR A 195 -1.69 -24.45 7.36
CA THR A 195 -0.58 -24.82 6.47
C THR A 195 0.39 -23.64 6.27
N LEU A 196 1.62 -23.92 5.84
CA LEU A 196 2.58 -22.87 5.50
C LEU A 196 2.02 -21.90 4.44
N ARG A 197 1.25 -22.41 3.47
CA ARG A 197 0.59 -21.59 2.44
C ARG A 197 -0.39 -20.58 3.06
N LYS A 198 -1.16 -20.99 4.08
CA LYS A 198 -2.04 -20.06 4.81
C LYS A 198 -1.25 -19.00 5.56
N VAL A 199 -0.18 -19.38 6.25
CA VAL A 199 0.69 -18.43 6.95
C VAL A 199 1.28 -17.41 5.98
N ILE A 200 1.75 -17.85 4.80
CA ILE A 200 2.27 -16.97 3.74
C ILE A 200 1.18 -16.02 3.26
N VAL A 201 -0.06 -16.50 3.04
CA VAL A 201 -1.19 -15.65 2.63
C VAL A 201 -1.52 -14.62 3.72
N LEU A 202 -1.63 -15.05 4.99
CA LEU A 202 -1.97 -14.19 6.12
C LEU A 202 -0.92 -13.11 6.42
N THR A 203 0.34 -13.36 6.12
CA THR A 203 1.46 -12.44 6.40
C THR A 203 1.98 -11.70 5.17
N GLY A 204 1.75 -12.21 3.96
CA GLY A 204 2.25 -11.63 2.72
C GLY A 204 1.21 -10.82 1.94
N MET A 205 -0.09 -11.02 2.17
CA MET A 205 -1.12 -10.17 1.57
C MET A 205 -1.31 -8.88 2.38
N PRO A 206 -1.86 -7.81 1.78
CA PRO A 206 -2.21 -6.60 2.50
C PRO A 206 -3.11 -6.90 3.71
N ASP A 207 -2.66 -6.43 4.87
CA ASP A 207 -3.21 -6.72 6.20
C ASP A 207 -4.73 -6.56 6.31
N TRP A 208 -5.22 -5.42 5.81
CA TRP A 208 -6.63 -5.05 5.94
C TRP A 208 -7.51 -5.94 5.05
N PRO A 209 -7.29 -6.04 3.73
CA PRO A 209 -8.08 -6.94 2.87
C PRO A 209 -8.07 -8.40 3.32
N ILE A 210 -6.93 -8.92 3.80
CA ILE A 210 -6.85 -10.33 4.19
C ILE A 210 -7.60 -10.62 5.49
N SER A 211 -7.54 -9.71 6.48
CA SER A 211 -8.28 -9.88 7.73
C SER A 211 -9.79 -9.73 7.51
N VAL A 212 -10.22 -8.81 6.64
CA VAL A 212 -11.62 -8.67 6.23
C VAL A 212 -12.10 -9.88 5.44
N LEU A 213 -11.30 -10.40 4.49
CA LEU A 213 -11.62 -11.65 3.79
C LEU A 213 -11.80 -12.81 4.76
N CYS A 214 -10.94 -12.95 5.77
CA CYS A 214 -11.10 -13.98 6.81
C CYS A 214 -12.45 -13.88 7.53
N GLY A 215 -12.99 -12.66 7.68
CA GLY A 215 -14.31 -12.44 8.27
C GLY A 215 -15.46 -12.76 7.32
N ILE A 216 -15.31 -12.39 6.04
CA ILE A 216 -16.29 -12.72 4.98
C ILE A 216 -16.41 -14.24 4.78
N LEU A 217 -15.31 -14.97 4.94
CA LEU A 217 -15.26 -16.43 4.88
C LEU A 217 -15.70 -17.12 6.18
N ASP A 218 -16.07 -16.34 7.20
CA ASP A 218 -16.38 -16.79 8.57
C ASP A 218 -15.36 -17.80 9.13
N LEU A 219 -14.07 -17.50 8.94
CA LEU A 219 -13.01 -18.34 9.47
C LEU A 219 -12.95 -18.24 11.01
N PRO A 220 -12.55 -19.31 11.71
CA PRO A 220 -12.38 -19.26 13.16
C PRO A 220 -11.25 -18.30 13.53
N LEU A 221 -11.52 -17.40 14.50
CA LEU A 221 -10.61 -16.30 14.85
C LEU A 221 -9.25 -16.79 15.37
N LEU A 222 -9.24 -17.71 16.35
CA LEU A 222 -8.00 -18.14 17.01
C LEU A 222 -6.97 -18.75 16.04
N PRO A 223 -7.34 -19.69 15.15
CA PRO A 223 -6.42 -20.17 14.12
C PRO A 223 -5.86 -19.05 13.25
N ILE A 224 -6.67 -18.08 12.82
CA ILE A 224 -6.21 -16.96 12.00
C ILE A 224 -5.17 -16.13 12.78
N LEU A 225 -5.45 -15.78 14.04
CA LEU A 225 -4.49 -15.03 14.87
C LEU A 225 -3.16 -15.79 15.06
N VAL A 226 -3.22 -17.11 15.28
CA VAL A 226 -2.01 -17.96 15.36
C VAL A 226 -1.25 -17.97 14.03
N GLY A 227 -1.96 -18.08 12.91
CA GLY A 227 -1.37 -18.01 11.58
C GLY A 227 -0.74 -16.65 11.24
N THR A 228 -1.19 -15.60 11.90
CA THR A 228 -0.64 -14.24 11.79
C THR A 228 0.54 -13.99 12.75
N LEU A 229 0.83 -14.84 13.73
CA LEU A 229 1.97 -14.63 14.64
C LEU A 229 3.33 -14.38 13.96
N PRO A 230 3.68 -15.01 12.81
CA PRO A 230 4.93 -14.74 12.11
C PRO A 230 5.08 -13.30 11.59
N GLU A 231 4.03 -12.48 11.67
CA GLU A 231 4.09 -11.03 11.51
C GLU A 231 5.15 -10.36 12.40
N VAL A 232 5.52 -11.00 13.51
CA VAL A 232 6.63 -10.55 14.38
C VAL A 232 7.95 -10.34 13.62
N PHE A 233 8.20 -11.10 12.54
CA PHE A 233 9.39 -10.94 11.71
C PHE A 233 9.37 -9.63 10.90
N LYS A 234 8.19 -9.06 10.63
CA LYS A 234 8.05 -7.71 10.07
C LYS A 234 8.14 -6.63 11.15
N ILE A 235 7.60 -6.89 12.34
CA ILE A 235 7.53 -5.90 13.44
C ILE A 235 8.89 -5.68 14.10
N LEU A 236 9.62 -6.76 14.39
CA LEU A 236 10.85 -6.71 15.16
C LEU A 236 11.92 -5.79 14.53
N PRO A 237 12.21 -5.85 13.20
CA PRO A 237 13.18 -4.95 12.58
C PRO A 237 12.80 -3.47 12.68
N ASN A 238 11.49 -3.14 12.67
CA ASN A 238 11.03 -1.77 12.89
C ASN A 238 11.36 -1.29 14.32
N CYS A 239 11.06 -2.12 15.32
CA CYS A 239 11.34 -1.79 16.73
C CYS A 239 12.86 -1.71 17.00
N MET A 240 13.64 -2.61 16.42
CA MET A 240 15.11 -2.58 16.49
C MET A 240 15.69 -1.32 15.83
N ALA A 241 15.17 -0.94 14.65
CA ALA A 241 15.60 0.26 13.96
C ALA A 241 15.44 1.49 14.87
N ILE A 242 14.27 1.66 15.51
CA ILE A 242 14.03 2.78 16.41
C ILE A 242 14.90 2.72 17.67
N GLY A 243 15.01 1.56 18.32
CA GLY A 243 15.87 1.41 19.49
C GLY A 243 17.34 1.77 19.20
N PHE A 244 17.87 1.34 18.06
CA PHE A 244 19.23 1.67 17.63
C PHE A 244 19.38 3.12 17.19
N LEU A 245 18.37 3.71 16.54
CA LEU A 245 18.35 5.12 16.20
C LEU A 245 18.42 5.98 17.48
N MET A 246 17.60 5.68 18.47
CA MET A 246 17.58 6.39 19.75
C MET A 246 18.94 6.27 20.46
N LYS A 247 19.50 5.05 20.53
CA LYS A 247 20.82 4.84 21.14
C LYS A 247 21.93 5.56 20.39
N SER A 248 21.87 5.63 19.05
CA SER A 248 22.88 6.31 18.23
C SER A 248 22.94 7.83 18.39
N ARG A 249 21.91 8.45 18.98
CA ARG A 249 21.85 9.90 19.23
C ARG A 249 22.53 10.32 20.53
N GLU A 250 22.94 9.38 21.38
CA GLU A 250 23.69 9.68 22.60
C GLU A 250 25.16 10.03 22.27
N GLU A 251 25.70 11.10 22.86
CA GLU A 251 27.01 11.68 22.52
C GLU A 251 28.20 10.70 22.67
N LYS A 252 28.10 9.71 23.56
CA LYS A 252 29.20 8.80 23.93
C LYS A 252 28.97 7.35 23.49
N VAL A 253 28.15 7.13 22.47
CA VAL A 253 27.78 5.79 22.01
C VAL A 253 28.53 5.39 20.73
N PRO A 254 28.93 4.11 20.59
CA PRO A 254 29.62 3.63 19.39
C PRO A 254 28.83 3.87 18.09
N ALA A 255 29.52 4.29 17.03
CA ALA A 255 28.97 4.47 15.68
C ALA A 255 28.29 3.20 15.10
N MET A 256 28.54 2.03 15.72
CA MET A 256 27.88 0.76 15.40
C MET A 256 26.35 0.85 15.45
N TYR A 257 25.76 1.60 16.41
CA TYR A 257 24.30 1.71 16.51
C TYR A 257 23.67 2.42 15.31
N GLY A 258 24.34 3.41 14.74
CA GLY A 258 23.89 4.05 13.50
C GLY A 258 23.87 3.08 12.31
N LYS A 259 24.87 2.18 12.21
CA LYS A 259 24.89 1.13 11.18
C LYS A 259 23.79 0.09 11.41
N LEU A 260 23.61 -0.34 12.66
CA LEU A 260 22.56 -1.30 13.03
C LEU A 260 21.16 -0.74 12.72
N PHE A 261 20.92 0.54 12.99
CA PHE A 261 19.69 1.22 12.57
C PHE A 261 19.43 1.08 11.07
N GLN A 262 20.40 1.41 10.23
CA GLN A 262 20.26 1.33 8.77
C GLN A 262 19.96 -0.09 8.29
N VAL A 263 20.66 -1.10 8.85
CA VAL A 263 20.42 -2.52 8.53
C VAL A 263 19.00 -2.94 8.94
N CYS A 264 18.58 -2.60 10.16
CA CYS A 264 17.24 -2.94 10.64
C CYS A 264 16.13 -2.26 9.83
N LEU A 265 16.34 -0.99 9.42
CA LEU A 265 15.41 -0.27 8.57
C LEU A 265 15.34 -0.90 7.17
N ALA A 266 16.47 -1.28 6.59
CA ALA A 266 16.49 -2.01 5.31
C ALA A 266 15.74 -3.34 5.41
N LEU A 267 15.96 -4.12 6.48
CA LEU A 267 15.22 -5.36 6.73
C LEU A 267 13.72 -5.13 6.91
N ALA A 268 13.32 -4.07 7.62
CA ALA A 268 11.93 -3.69 7.81
C ALA A 268 11.20 -3.44 6.48
N LEU A 269 11.91 -2.95 5.45
CA LEU A 269 11.39 -2.73 4.09
C LEU A 269 11.45 -3.99 3.22
N LEU A 270 12.55 -4.76 3.29
CA LEU A 270 12.77 -5.93 2.44
C LEU A 270 11.85 -7.10 2.79
N ILE A 271 11.61 -7.36 4.08
CA ILE A 271 10.82 -8.52 4.52
C ILE A 271 9.38 -8.47 3.97
N PRO A 272 8.61 -7.36 4.11
CA PRO A 272 7.28 -7.27 3.50
C PRO A 272 7.27 -7.46 1.99
N VAL A 273 8.28 -6.92 1.28
CA VAL A 273 8.41 -7.08 -0.18
C VAL A 273 8.62 -8.55 -0.54
N CYS A 274 9.53 -9.24 0.14
CA CYS A 274 9.79 -10.66 -0.07
C CYS A 274 8.54 -11.52 0.20
N LEU A 275 7.80 -11.26 1.28
CA LEU A 275 6.57 -11.99 1.59
C LEU A 275 5.47 -11.74 0.54
N THR A 276 5.33 -10.50 0.08
CA THR A 276 4.39 -10.15 -0.99
C THR A 276 4.76 -10.85 -2.31
N MET A 277 6.06 -10.90 -2.66
CA MET A 277 6.53 -11.64 -3.83
C MET A 277 6.26 -13.15 -3.69
N LEU A 278 6.45 -13.71 -2.50
CA LEU A 278 6.16 -15.12 -2.23
C LEU A 278 4.67 -15.44 -2.42
N VAL A 279 3.77 -14.54 -2.00
CA VAL A 279 2.34 -14.65 -2.31
C VAL A 279 2.11 -14.60 -3.82
N GLY A 280 2.78 -13.70 -4.55
CA GLY A 280 2.67 -13.64 -6.01
C GLY A 280 3.06 -14.95 -6.70
N VAL A 281 4.16 -15.58 -6.26
CA VAL A 281 4.57 -16.90 -6.73
C VAL A 281 3.52 -17.96 -6.40
N LEU A 282 3.00 -17.95 -5.17
CA LEU A 282 1.98 -18.90 -4.72
C LEU A 282 0.68 -18.77 -5.54
N VAL A 283 0.23 -17.54 -5.79
CA VAL A 283 -0.93 -17.25 -6.64
C VAL A 283 -0.70 -17.78 -8.04
N LYS A 284 0.47 -17.51 -8.64
CA LYS A 284 0.81 -18.00 -9.98
C LYS A 284 0.79 -19.53 -10.05
N VAL A 285 1.43 -20.21 -9.10
CA VAL A 285 1.47 -21.68 -9.06
C VAL A 285 0.07 -22.27 -8.92
N GLU A 286 -0.78 -21.71 -8.07
CA GLU A 286 -2.14 -22.22 -7.88
C GLU A 286 -3.02 -21.96 -9.12
N MET A 287 -2.84 -20.81 -9.78
CA MET A 287 -3.51 -20.51 -11.05
C MET A 287 -3.07 -21.45 -12.18
N GLU A 288 -1.79 -21.79 -12.28
CA GLU A 288 -1.29 -22.74 -13.27
C GLU A 288 -1.82 -24.16 -13.02
N LYS A 289 -1.87 -24.58 -11.76
CA LYS A 289 -2.43 -25.87 -11.36
C LYS A 289 -3.93 -25.98 -11.69
N HIS A 290 -4.68 -24.89 -11.50
CA HIS A 290 -6.11 -24.81 -11.76
C HIS A 290 -6.43 -24.05 -13.07
N LYS A 291 -5.53 -24.11 -14.06
CA LYS A 291 -5.64 -23.32 -15.30
C LYS A 291 -6.97 -23.54 -16.02
N ALA A 292 -7.48 -24.76 -16.05
CA ALA A 292 -8.77 -25.07 -16.69
C ALA A 292 -9.93 -24.31 -16.04
N GLU A 293 -9.95 -24.23 -14.71
CA GLU A 293 -10.97 -23.50 -13.95
C GLU A 293 -10.87 -21.99 -14.19
N PHE A 294 -9.66 -21.43 -14.12
CA PHE A 294 -9.46 -20.00 -14.37
C PHE A 294 -9.69 -19.58 -15.82
N SER A 295 -9.50 -20.49 -16.77
CA SER A 295 -9.72 -20.23 -18.20
C SER A 295 -11.18 -20.40 -18.62
N ASN A 296 -12.01 -21.04 -17.78
CA ASN A 296 -13.41 -21.27 -18.04
C ASN A 296 -14.26 -20.14 -17.41
N PRO A 297 -14.94 -19.29 -18.22
CA PRO A 297 -15.82 -18.24 -17.74
C PRO A 297 -16.99 -18.75 -16.88
N ASP A 298 -17.36 -20.02 -17.03
CA ASP A 298 -18.47 -20.64 -16.30
C ASP A 298 -18.02 -21.38 -15.04
N SER A 299 -16.71 -21.47 -14.76
CA SER A 299 -16.19 -22.13 -13.55
C SER A 299 -16.57 -21.36 -12.29
N ASP A 300 -17.12 -22.06 -11.31
CA ASP A 300 -17.47 -21.57 -9.98
C ASP A 300 -16.33 -21.71 -8.95
N TRP A 301 -15.12 -22.11 -9.39
CA TRP A 301 -14.00 -22.41 -8.51
C TRP A 301 -13.68 -21.24 -7.55
N HIS A 302 -14.01 -21.45 -6.26
CA HIS A 302 -13.88 -20.45 -5.20
C HIS A 302 -14.41 -19.05 -5.54
N ARG A 303 -15.44 -18.98 -6.40
CA ARG A 303 -16.16 -17.74 -6.68
C ARG A 303 -16.87 -17.22 -5.45
N ASP A 304 -17.04 -15.90 -5.38
CA ASP A 304 -17.93 -15.33 -4.38
C ASP A 304 -19.39 -15.63 -4.76
N PRO A 305 -20.26 -16.02 -3.82
CA PRO A 305 -21.68 -16.21 -4.13
C PRO A 305 -22.34 -14.98 -4.76
N GLN A 306 -21.87 -13.77 -4.41
CA GLN A 306 -22.35 -12.50 -4.97
C GLN A 306 -21.45 -11.98 -6.09
N GLU A 307 -20.58 -12.81 -6.68
CA GLU A 307 -19.64 -12.36 -7.70
C GLU A 307 -20.34 -11.78 -8.94
N ASN A 308 -21.46 -12.38 -9.37
CA ASN A 308 -22.25 -11.84 -10.47
C ASN A 308 -22.83 -10.46 -10.14
N GLU A 309 -23.26 -10.23 -8.90
CA GLU A 309 -23.74 -8.92 -8.44
C GLU A 309 -22.61 -7.89 -8.40
N ILE A 310 -21.40 -8.31 -8.01
CA ILE A 310 -20.20 -7.47 -8.03
C ILE A 310 -19.85 -7.08 -9.47
N LEU A 311 -19.85 -8.06 -10.39
CA LEU A 311 -19.55 -7.83 -11.80
C LEU A 311 -20.61 -6.93 -12.46
N ALA A 312 -21.89 -7.15 -12.18
CA ALA A 312 -22.97 -6.28 -12.66
C ALA A 312 -22.85 -4.85 -12.12
N ALA A 313 -22.44 -4.69 -10.85
CA ALA A 313 -22.17 -3.37 -10.28
C ALA A 313 -20.96 -2.68 -10.95
N ILE A 314 -19.92 -3.44 -11.31
CA ILE A 314 -18.77 -2.92 -12.06
C ILE A 314 -19.17 -2.53 -13.49
N GLU A 315 -19.98 -3.36 -14.17
CA GLU A 315 -20.48 -3.08 -15.51
C GLU A 315 -21.37 -1.84 -15.52
N LYS A 316 -22.24 -1.69 -14.52
CA LYS A 316 -23.04 -0.47 -14.33
C LYS A 316 -22.15 0.76 -14.14
N ASP A 317 -21.14 0.69 -13.27
CA ASP A 317 -20.19 1.79 -13.07
C ASP A 317 -19.44 2.13 -14.38
N GLN A 318 -19.11 1.11 -15.19
CA GLN A 318 -18.47 1.28 -16.50
C GLN A 318 -19.40 1.95 -17.50
N ALA A 319 -20.66 1.53 -17.60
CA ALA A 319 -21.64 2.15 -18.49
C ALA A 319 -21.91 3.62 -18.10
N GLU A 320 -22.04 3.91 -16.81
CA GLU A 320 -22.15 5.29 -16.31
C GLU A 320 -20.88 6.10 -16.63
N ALA A 321 -19.70 5.48 -16.50
CA ALA A 321 -18.43 6.11 -16.85
C ALA A 321 -18.29 6.37 -18.37
N GLU A 322 -18.82 5.51 -19.25
CA GLU A 322 -18.82 5.71 -20.70
C GLU A 322 -19.71 6.88 -21.11
N VAL A 323 -20.93 6.96 -20.56
CA VAL A 323 -21.82 8.10 -20.79
C VAL A 323 -21.16 9.39 -20.29
N MET A 324 -20.58 9.35 -19.08
CA MET A 324 -19.84 10.47 -18.53
C MET A 324 -18.65 10.85 -19.42
N ALA A 325 -17.90 9.89 -19.95
CA ALA A 325 -16.77 10.13 -20.84
C ALA A 325 -17.20 10.79 -22.17
N ALA A 326 -18.36 10.40 -22.72
CA ALA A 326 -18.89 11.00 -23.95
C ALA A 326 -19.26 12.48 -23.77
N VAL A 327 -19.95 12.81 -22.67
CA VAL A 327 -20.34 14.21 -22.37
C VAL A 327 -19.20 15.04 -21.81
N THR A 328 -18.19 14.40 -21.21
CA THR A 328 -17.00 15.09 -20.69
C THR A 328 -15.83 15.11 -21.67
N ALA A 329 -15.94 14.51 -22.86
CA ALA A 329 -14.86 14.40 -23.84
C ALA A 329 -14.17 15.76 -24.12
N TRP A 330 -12.84 15.74 -24.27
CA TRP A 330 -12.00 16.93 -24.42
C TRP A 330 -12.49 17.84 -25.54
N ARG A 331 -12.94 17.27 -26.66
CA ARG A 331 -13.44 18.01 -27.83
C ARG A 331 -14.70 18.81 -27.54
N VAL A 332 -15.53 18.36 -26.60
CA VAL A 332 -16.79 19.03 -26.21
C VAL A 332 -16.53 20.10 -25.15
N GLN A 333 -15.41 20.01 -24.41
CA GLN A 333 -15.08 20.98 -23.36
C GLN A 333 -14.78 22.38 -23.91
N PRO A 334 -15.31 23.45 -23.29
CA PRO A 334 -14.91 24.83 -23.52
C PRO A 334 -13.41 25.07 -23.30
N CYS A 335 -12.86 26.07 -23.98
CA CYS A 335 -11.42 26.40 -23.92
C CYS A 335 -10.93 26.70 -22.50
N TRP A 336 -11.72 27.41 -21.70
CA TRP A 336 -11.35 27.75 -20.33
C TRP A 336 -11.24 26.51 -19.42
N ILE A 337 -12.13 25.52 -19.58
CA ILE A 337 -12.06 24.25 -18.83
C ILE A 337 -10.78 23.49 -19.21
N ARG A 338 -10.47 23.42 -20.50
CA ARG A 338 -9.23 22.79 -20.99
C ARG A 338 -7.98 23.42 -20.38
N LEU A 339 -7.92 24.75 -20.33
CA LEU A 339 -6.83 25.50 -19.72
C LEU A 339 -6.74 25.21 -18.21
N SER A 340 -7.86 25.24 -17.50
CA SER A 340 -7.91 24.93 -16.06
C SER A 340 -7.44 23.50 -15.75
N LEU A 341 -7.86 22.51 -16.54
CA LEU A 341 -7.44 21.11 -16.36
C LEU A 341 -5.95 20.92 -16.64
N ALA A 342 -5.42 21.55 -17.69
CA ALA A 342 -4.00 21.48 -18.02
C ALA A 342 -3.14 22.16 -16.94
N ALA A 343 -3.50 23.38 -16.55
CA ALA A 343 -2.80 24.13 -15.50
C ALA A 343 -2.88 23.40 -14.15
N GLY A 344 -4.07 22.92 -13.77
CA GLY A 344 -4.28 22.15 -12.54
C GLY A 344 -3.45 20.87 -12.50
N SER A 345 -3.41 20.11 -13.60
CA SER A 345 -2.60 18.90 -13.69
C SER A 345 -1.10 19.20 -13.58
N LEU A 346 -0.63 20.29 -14.21
CA LEU A 346 0.77 20.73 -14.10
C LEU A 346 1.13 21.13 -12.67
N LEU A 347 0.28 21.92 -12.01
CA LEU A 347 0.49 22.35 -10.63
C LEU A 347 0.45 21.16 -9.65
N ALA A 348 -0.51 20.25 -9.82
CA ALA A 348 -0.61 19.04 -8.99
C ALA A 348 0.62 18.14 -9.16
N SER A 349 1.11 18.00 -10.40
CA SER A 349 2.35 17.30 -10.72
C SER A 349 3.54 17.97 -10.01
N PHE A 350 3.70 19.28 -10.17
CA PHE A 350 4.76 20.05 -9.52
C PHE A 350 4.74 19.90 -7.99
N SER A 351 3.55 20.00 -7.38
CA SER A 351 3.38 19.85 -5.93
C SER A 351 3.71 18.44 -5.40
N ALA A 352 3.61 17.41 -6.24
CA ALA A 352 4.01 16.06 -5.88
C ALA A 352 5.53 15.83 -5.99
N TYR A 353 6.29 16.76 -6.59
CA TYR A 353 7.75 16.66 -6.73
C TYR A 353 8.53 17.61 -5.83
N MET A 354 7.92 18.73 -5.41
CA MET A 354 8.43 19.56 -4.32
C MET A 354 8.24 18.89 -2.95
#